data_AF-A0A497KQ54-F1
#
_entry.id   AF-A0A497KQ54-F1
#
_cell.length_a   1.000
_cell.length_b   1.000
_cell.length_c   1.000
_cell.angle_alpha   90.00
_cell.angle_beta   90.00
_cell.angle_gamma   90.00
#
_symmetry.space_group_name_H-M   'P 1'
#
loop_
_entity.id
_entity.type
_entity.pdbx_description
1 polymer ?
#
loop_
_entity_poly.entity_id
_entity_poly.type
_entity_poly.pdbx_seq_one_letter_code
_entity_poly.pdbx_strand_id
1 'polypeptide(L)' 'MTAKVYVKVVKVKNEVLVAICDEEILGKTFEDKKRGLKFEVKESF' A
#
# COMPACT_ATOMS: atom_id res chain seq x y z
N MET A 1 13.40 -14.32 -11.75
CA MET A 1 12.70 -13.02 -11.68
C MET A 1 12.71 -12.60 -10.23
N THR A 2 13.31 -11.47 -9.89
CA THR A 2 13.40 -11.01 -8.50
C THR A 2 12.17 -10.15 -8.20
N ALA A 3 11.29 -10.62 -7.33
CA ALA A 3 10.15 -9.81 -6.88
C ALA A 3 10.68 -8.68 -6.00
N LYS A 4 10.35 -7.44 -6.36
CA LYS A 4 10.68 -6.25 -5.56
C LYS A 4 9.42 -5.77 -4.86
N VAL A 5 9.56 -5.51 -3.56
CA VAL A 5 8.48 -5.08 -2.68
C VAL A 5 8.91 -3.85 -1.92
N TYR A 6 7.96 -2.99 -1.59
CA TYR A 6 8.13 -1.91 -0.63
C TYR A 6 7.59 -2.34 0.72
N VAL A 7 8.38 -2.08 1.76
CA VAL A 7 8.01 -2.34 3.15
C VAL A 7 8.04 -1.01 3.90
N LYS A 8 6.93 -0.66 4.54
CA LYS A 8 6.85 0.48 5.45
C LYS A 8 6.51 -0.01 6.85
N VAL A 9 7.41 0.28 7.79
CA VAL A 9 7.23 -0.05 9.20
C VAL A 9 6.94 1.24 9.95
N VAL A 10 5.78 1.31 10.59
CA VAL A 10 5.35 2.47 11.37
C VAL A 10 5.03 2.01 12.78
N LYS A 11 5.59 2.69 13.78
CA LYS A 11 5.22 2.48 15.17
C LYS A 11 4.14 3.47 15.56
N VAL A 12 2.97 2.98 15.95
CA VAL A 12 1.83 3.80 16.36
C VAL A 12 1.44 3.39 17.77
N LYS A 13 1.61 4.31 18.74
CA LYS A 13 1.41 4.04 20.17
C LYS A 13 2.25 2.83 20.64
N ASN A 14 1.60 1.78 21.14
CA ASN A 14 2.22 0.54 21.58
C ASN A 14 2.20 -0.57 20.51
N GLU A 15 1.83 -0.24 19.28
CA GLU A 15 1.69 -1.20 18.18
C GLU A 15 2.68 -0.91 17.06
N VAL A 16 3.03 -1.96 16.30
CA VAL A 16 3.86 -1.86 15.10
C VAL A 16 3.00 -2.27 13.90
N LEU A 17 2.81 -1.33 12.98
CA LEU A 17 2.19 -1.56 11.69
C LEU A 17 3.27 -1.86 10.66
N VAL A 18 3.13 -2.98 9.96
CA VAL A 18 3.98 -3.34 8.82
C VAL A 18 3.10 -3.39 7.58
N ALA A 19 3.33 -2.47 6.64
CA ALA A 19 2.67 -2.44 5.35
C ALA A 19 3.63 -2.94 4.27
N ILE A 20 3.17 -3.84 3.40
CA ILE A 20 3.95 -4.42 2.31
C ILE A 20 3.14 -4.30 1.01
N CYS A 21 3.77 -3.86 -0.07
CA CYS A 21 3.19 -3.85 -1.40
C CYS A 21 4.23 -4.21 -2.47
N ASP A 22 3.77 -4.75 -3.59
CA ASP A 22 4.63 -4.91 -4.77
C ASP A 22 5.05 -3.55 -5.32
N GLU A 23 6.28 -3.44 -5.82
CA GLU A 23 6.78 -2.19 -6.42
C GLU A 23 5.89 -1.67 -7.54
N GLU A 24 5.29 -2.58 -8.32
CA GLU A 24 4.44 -2.20 -9.45
C GLU A 24 3.09 -1.58 -9.06
N ILE A 25 2.64 -1.70 -7.79
CA ILE A 25 1.37 -1.13 -7.34
C ILE A 25 1.52 0.18 -6.59
N LEU A 26 2.75 0.58 -6.25
CA LEU A 26 3.03 1.87 -5.63
C LEU A 26 2.64 3.02 -6.58
N GLY A 27 1.96 4.04 -6.04
CA GLY A 27 1.42 5.17 -6.81
C GLY A 27 0.16 4.86 -7.63
N LYS A 28 -0.29 3.60 -7.70
CA LYS A 28 -1.50 3.25 -8.46
C LYS A 28 -2.78 3.58 -7.69
N THR A 29 -3.81 3.92 -8.47
CA THR A 29 -5.19 4.04 -8.01
C THR A 29 -6.01 2.90 -8.57
N PHE A 30 -6.69 2.17 -7.70
CA PHE A 30 -7.64 1.13 -8.02
C PHE A 30 -9.05 1.65 -7.80
N GLU A 31 -9.91 1.51 -8.80
CA GLU A 31 -11.29 1.99 -8.72
C GLU A 31 -12.27 0.87 -9.10
N ASP A 32 -13.16 0.55 -8.18
CA ASP A 32 -14.30 -0.32 -8.41
C ASP A 32 -15.59 0.53 -8.36
N LYS A 33 -16.02 0.97 -9.54
CA LYS A 33 -17.23 1.80 -9.72
C LYS A 33 -18.51 1.07 -9.33
N LYS A 34 -18.55 -0.27 -9.44
CA LYS A 34 -19.74 -1.05 -9.08
C LYS A 34 -19.91 -1.09 -7.57
N ARG A 35 -18.81 -1.09 -6.83
CA ARG A 35 -18.77 -1.09 -5.36
C ARG A 35 -18.56 0.29 -4.75
N GLY A 36 -18.40 1.33 -5.56
CA GLY A 36 -18.14 2.70 -5.11
C GLY A 36 -16.80 2.87 -4.38
N LEU A 37 -15.81 2.03 -4.69
CA LEU A 37 -14.52 2.00 -3.99
C LEU A 37 -13.43 2.64 -4.84
N LYS A 38 -12.64 3.53 -4.22
CA LYS A 38 -11.41 4.07 -4.80
C LYS A 38 -10.29 3.93 -3.77
N PHE A 39 -9.22 3.24 -4.14
CA PHE A 39 -8.07 2.97 -3.29
C PHE A 39 -6.80 3.45 -3.97
N GLU A 40 -6.03 4.29 -3.31
CA GLU A 40 -4.80 4.85 -3.84
C GLU A 40 -3.62 4.42 -2.97
N VAL A 41 -2.60 3.83 -3.58
CA VAL A 41 -1.40 3.37 -2.89
C VAL A 41 -0.36 4.49 -2.91
N LYS A 42 -0.34 5.34 -1.89
CA LYS A 42 0.66 6.42 -1.78
C LYS A 42 1.89 5.98 -0.99
N GLU A 43 3.06 6.46 -1.40
CA GLU A 43 4.30 6.34 -0.62
C GLU A 43 4.21 7.01 0.75
N SER A 44 3.40 8.06 0.85
CA SER A 44 3.25 8.88 2.05
C SER A 44 2.46 8.21 3.18
N PHE A 45 1.88 7.02 2.97
CA PHE A 45 0.93 6.39 3.89
C PHE A 45 1.46 6.16 5.31
#